data_AF-A0A1D9BCE1-F1
#
_entry.id   AF-A0A1D9BCE1-F1
#
_cell.length_a   1.000
_cell.length_b   1.000
_cell.length_c   1.000
_cell.angle_alpha   90.00
_cell.angle_beta   90.00
_cell.angle_gamma   90.00
#
_symmetry.space_group_name_H-M   'P 1'
#
loop_
_entity.id
_entity.type
_entity.pdbx_description
1 polymer ?
#
loop_
_entity_poly.entity_id
_entity_poly.type
_entity_poly.pdbx_seq_one_letter_code
_entity_poly.pdbx_strand_id
1 'polypeptide(L)'
;MLPALCVAAPTPAPTAAPAYYKPDPARLAQLEARRCTRLGKESALIQQRMAGFNRPYDLDKLRQRQKQVDADYARYCKTASAVATR
;
A
#
# COMPACT_ATOMS: atom_id res chain seq x y z
N MET A 1 -7.92 37.41 -59.65
CA MET A 1 -6.90 36.46 -59.13
C MET A 1 -6.71 36.74 -57.65
N LEU A 2 -7.24 35.88 -56.77
CA LEU A 2 -7.01 35.97 -55.32
C LEU A 2 -6.08 34.82 -54.91
N PRO A 3 -5.07 35.06 -54.04
CA PRO A 3 -4.22 33.99 -53.54
C PRO A 3 -4.94 33.27 -52.39
N ALA A 4 -4.98 31.94 -52.45
CA ALA A 4 -5.46 31.10 -51.37
C ALA A 4 -4.46 31.16 -50.20
N LEU A 5 -4.86 31.75 -49.08
CA LEU A 5 -4.12 31.69 -47.83
C LEU A 5 -4.35 30.31 -47.19
N CYS A 6 -3.33 29.45 -47.24
CA CYS A 6 -3.28 28.23 -46.45
C CYS A 6 -3.13 28.61 -44.97
N VAL A 7 -4.19 28.41 -44.19
CA VAL A 7 -4.12 28.49 -42.72
C VAL A 7 -3.43 27.22 -42.21
N ALA A 8 -2.21 27.36 -41.69
CA ALA A 8 -1.52 26.29 -41.00
C ALA A 8 -2.24 25.99 -39.68
N ALA A 9 -2.69 24.75 -39.50
CA ALA A 9 -3.29 24.30 -38.25
C ALA A 9 -2.23 24.33 -37.12
N PRO A 10 -2.58 24.77 -35.91
CA PRO A 10 -1.67 24.74 -34.77
C PRO A 10 -1.34 23.28 -34.42
N THR A 11 -0.08 22.91 -34.52
CA THR A 11 0.43 21.63 -33.99
C THR A 11 0.20 21.58 -32.48
N PRO A 12 -0.47 20.55 -31.94
CA PRO A 12 -0.63 20.40 -30.50
C PRO A 12 0.74 20.22 -29.86
N ALA A 13 1.04 21.04 -28.85
CA ALA A 13 2.24 20.90 -28.04
C ALA A 13 2.27 19.50 -27.38
N PRO A 14 3.45 18.86 -27.24
CA PRO A 14 3.55 17.58 -26.58
C PRO A 14 3.06 17.72 -25.14
N THR A 15 1.94 17.08 -24.83
CA THR A 15 1.40 16.97 -23.48
C THR A 15 2.47 16.32 -22.62
N ALA A 16 3.03 17.07 -21.66
CA ALA A 16 4.01 16.54 -20.72
C ALA A 16 3.42 15.30 -20.05
N ALA A 17 4.00 14.13 -20.32
CA ALA A 17 3.57 12.88 -19.71
C ALA A 17 3.56 13.06 -18.19
N PRO A 18 2.51 12.58 -17.47
CA PRO A 18 2.48 12.70 -16.02
C PRO A 18 3.74 12.05 -15.47
N ALA A 19 4.45 12.79 -14.59
CA ALA A 19 5.70 12.33 -14.00
C ALA A 19 5.50 10.92 -13.43
N TYR A 20 6.10 9.94 -14.11
CA TYR A 20 6.10 8.55 -13.71
C TYR A 20 6.62 8.44 -12.28
N TYR A 21 5.96 7.61 -11.46
CA TYR A 21 6.18 7.49 -10.02
C TYR A 21 7.68 7.52 -9.67
N LYS A 22 8.11 8.56 -8.95
CA LYS A 22 9.45 8.62 -8.36
C LYS A 22 9.38 7.99 -6.97
N PRO A 23 10.07 6.87 -6.72
CA PRO A 23 10.11 6.28 -5.39
C PRO A 23 10.82 7.24 -4.43
N ASP A 24 10.03 7.86 -3.54
CA ASP A 24 10.55 8.63 -2.42
C ASP A 24 10.78 7.68 -1.23
N PRO A 25 12.03 7.45 -0.81
CA PRO A 25 12.34 6.53 0.28
C PRO A 25 11.68 6.93 1.60
N ALA A 26 11.50 8.23 1.87
CA ALA A 26 10.83 8.69 3.08
C ALA A 26 9.34 8.30 3.07
N ARG A 27 8.69 8.45 1.91
CA ARG A 27 7.30 8.01 1.71
C ARG A 27 7.17 6.49 1.82
N LEU A 28 8.12 5.73 1.30
CA LEU A 28 8.13 4.27 1.43
C LEU A 28 8.24 3.84 2.91
N ALA A 29 9.17 4.42 3.67
CA ALA A 29 9.32 4.15 5.10
C ALA A 29 8.03 4.47 5.89
N GLN A 30 7.35 5.59 5.57
CA GLN A 30 6.06 5.91 6.19
C GLN A 30 4.96 4.88 5.86
N LEU A 31 4.92 4.37 4.63
CA LEU A 31 3.95 3.36 4.22
C LEU A 31 4.21 2.02 4.93
N GLU A 32 5.48 1.64 5.11
CA GLU A 32 5.87 0.45 5.88
C GLU A 32 5.48 0.59 7.36
N ALA A 33 5.77 1.74 8.00
CA ALA A 33 5.35 2.00 9.38
C ALA A 33 3.82 1.94 9.56
N ARG A 34 3.07 2.49 8.59
CA ARG A 34 1.60 2.41 8.57
C ARG A 34 1.11 0.96 8.39
N ARG A 35 1.75 0.19 7.51
CA ARG A 35 1.45 -1.24 7.32
C ARG A 35 1.63 -2.00 8.64
N CYS A 36 2.75 -1.80 9.32
CA CYS A 36 3.04 -2.49 10.58
C CYS A 36 2.09 -2.12 11.70
N THR A 37 1.73 -0.84 11.82
CA THR A 37 0.69 -0.40 12.75
C THR A 37 -0.66 -1.08 12.46
N ARG A 38 -1.03 -1.19 11.18
CA ARG A 38 -2.31 -1.82 10.79
C ARG A 38 -2.32 -3.32 11.10
N LEU A 39 -1.25 -4.04 10.77
CA LEU A 39 -1.13 -5.47 11.07
C LEU A 39 -1.18 -5.74 12.58
N GLY A 40 -0.52 -4.90 13.39
CA GLY A 40 -0.60 -5.00 14.86
C GLY A 40 -2.02 -4.80 15.39
N LYS A 41 -2.74 -3.79 14.89
CA LYS A 41 -4.15 -3.55 15.25
C LYS A 41 -5.06 -4.71 14.83
N GLU A 42 -4.84 -5.27 13.65
CA GLU A 42 -5.62 -6.40 13.16
C GLU A 42 -5.41 -7.65 14.03
N SER A 43 -4.17 -7.94 14.39
CA SER A 43 -3.83 -9.04 15.32
C SER A 43 -4.57 -8.89 16.66
N ALA A 44 -4.55 -7.70 17.26
CA ALA A 44 -5.27 -7.43 18.51
C ALA A 44 -6.80 -7.62 18.36
N LEU A 45 -7.39 -7.19 17.25
CA LEU A 45 -8.82 -7.38 16.97
C LEU A 45 -9.19 -8.86 16.81
N ILE A 46 -8.34 -9.66 16.16
CA ILE A 46 -8.56 -11.09 16.01
C ILE A 46 -8.54 -11.79 17.37
N GLN A 47 -7.57 -11.46 18.23
CA GLN A 47 -7.51 -11.99 19.60
C GLN A 47 -8.74 -11.63 20.42
N GLN A 48 -9.18 -10.37 20.36
CA GLN A 48 -10.41 -9.92 21.03
C GLN A 48 -11.64 -10.68 20.53
N ARG A 49 -11.75 -10.90 19.21
CA ARG A 49 -12.85 -11.67 18.62
C ARG A 49 -12.82 -13.13 19.03
N MET A 50 -11.65 -13.75 19.08
CA MET A 50 -11.51 -15.14 19.53
C MET A 50 -11.95 -15.31 20.99
N ALA A 51 -11.76 -14.30 21.83
CA ALA A 51 -12.27 -14.32 23.21
C ALA A 51 -13.80 -14.19 23.30
N GLY A 52 -14.45 -13.60 22.28
CA GLY A 52 -15.90 -13.36 22.26
C GLY A 52 -16.73 -14.37 21.44
N PHE A 53 -16.10 -15.19 20.60
CA PHE A 53 -16.81 -16.20 19.78
C PHE A 53 -16.73 -17.59 20.38
N ASN A 54 -17.87 -18.28 20.40
CA ASN A 54 -17.97 -19.65 20.95
C ASN A 54 -18.19 -20.72 19.86
N ARG A 55 -18.34 -20.33 18.60
CA ARG A 55 -18.59 -21.28 17.49
C ARG A 55 -17.25 -21.79 16.94
N PRO A 56 -17.02 -23.12 16.88
CA PRO A 56 -15.74 -23.69 16.44
C PRO A 56 -15.31 -23.21 15.05
N TYR A 57 -16.25 -23.14 14.11
CA TYR A 57 -16.00 -22.69 12.74
C TYR A 57 -15.46 -21.24 12.68
N ASP A 58 -16.01 -20.34 13.48
CA ASP A 58 -15.58 -18.93 13.51
C ASP A 58 -14.20 -18.81 14.15
N LEU A 59 -13.93 -19.59 15.20
CA LEU A 59 -12.60 -19.67 15.82
C LEU A 59 -11.54 -20.18 14.85
N ASP A 60 -11.85 -21.19 14.05
CA ASP A 60 -10.90 -21.73 13.07
C ASP A 60 -10.59 -20.73 11.96
N LYS A 61 -11.60 -20.01 11.47
CA LYS A 61 -11.40 -18.89 10.54
C LYS A 61 -10.51 -17.79 11.13
N LEU A 62 -10.74 -17.42 12.38
CA LEU A 62 -9.92 -16.40 13.06
C LEU A 62 -8.48 -16.88 13.28
N ARG A 63 -8.27 -18.13 13.66
CA ARG A 63 -6.92 -18.73 13.77
C ARG A 63 -6.19 -18.75 12.44
N GLN A 64 -6.87 -19.09 11.35
CA GLN A 64 -6.28 -19.03 10.01
C GLN A 64 -5.89 -17.60 9.63
N ARG A 65 -6.76 -16.62 9.92
CA ARG A 65 -6.46 -15.21 9.69
C ARG A 65 -5.29 -14.72 10.55
N GLN A 66 -5.24 -15.11 11.82
CA GLN A 66 -4.14 -14.78 12.73
C GLN A 66 -2.80 -15.23 12.16
N LYS A 67 -2.71 -16.48 11.67
CA LYS A 67 -1.49 -17.01 11.05
C LYS A 67 -1.03 -16.20 9.85
N GLN A 68 -1.96 -15.72 9.02
CA GLN A 68 -1.64 -14.88 7.86
C GLN A 68 -1.10 -13.52 8.30
N VAL A 69 -1.77 -12.87 9.27
CA VAL A 69 -1.37 -11.57 9.82
C VAL A 69 0.01 -11.67 10.48
N ASP A 70 0.27 -12.73 11.24
CA ASP A 70 1.56 -12.97 11.89
C ASP A 70 2.68 -13.18 10.86
N ALA A 71 2.40 -13.92 9.78
CA ALA A 71 3.36 -14.13 8.69
C ALA A 71 3.67 -12.83 7.95
N ASP A 72 2.66 -12.01 7.65
CA ASP A 72 2.85 -10.70 7.01
C ASP A 72 3.62 -9.74 7.93
N TYR A 73 3.30 -9.73 9.22
CA TYR A 73 4.01 -8.92 10.20
C TYR A 73 5.49 -9.34 10.29
N ALA A 74 5.76 -10.64 10.37
CA ALA A 74 7.13 -11.16 10.36
C ALA A 74 7.89 -10.79 9.09
N ARG A 75 7.22 -10.81 7.94
CA ARG A 75 7.83 -10.50 6.63
C ARG A 75 8.14 -9.02 6.45
N TYR A 76 7.24 -8.12 6.86
CA TYR A 76 7.34 -6.70 6.54
C TYR A 76 7.76 -5.81 7.71
N CYS A 77 7.65 -6.27 8.95
CA CYS A 77 7.81 -5.43 10.12
C CYS A 77 8.99 -5.81 11.03
N LYS A 78 9.49 -7.05 10.95
CA LYS A 78 10.69 -7.46 11.71
C LYS A 78 11.99 -6.90 11.13
N THR A 79 12.02 -6.49 9.87
CA THR A 79 13.20 -5.91 9.20
C THR A 79 13.19 -4.38 9.15
N ALA A 80 12.06 -3.73 9.43
CA ALA A 80 11.93 -2.27 9.38
C ALA A 80 12.78 -1.55 10.45
N SER A 81 13.17 -2.24 11.53
CA SER A 81 14.11 -1.73 12.52
C SER A 81 15.57 -1.70 12.06
N ALA A 82 15.93 -2.38 10.96
CA ALA A 82 17.31 -2.43 10.45
C ALA A 82 17.66 -1.32 9.44
N VAL A 83 16.65 -0.70 8.82
CA VAL A 83 16.85 0.34 7.78
C VAL A 83 16.97 1.74 8.38
N ALA A 84 16.50 1.96 9.60
CA ALA A 84 16.56 3.26 10.29
C ALA A 84 17.94 3.57 10.92
N THR A 85 18.95 2.71 10.76
CA THR A 85 20.28 2.83 11.40
C THR A 85 21.43 2.83 10.39
N ARG A 86 21.19 3.21 9.13
CA ARG A 86 22.26 3.39 8.13
C ARG A 86 22.15 4.75 7.46
#